data_AF-A0A2H9PKI5-F1
#
_entry.id   AF-A0A2H9PKI5-F1
#
_cell.length_a   1.000
_cell.length_b   1.000
_cell.length_c   1.000
_cell.angle_alpha   90.00
_cell.angle_beta   90.00
_cell.angle_gamma   90.00
#
_symmetry.space_group_name_H-M   'P 1'
#
loop_
_entity.id
_entity.type
_entity.pdbx_description
1 polymer ?
#
loop_
_entity_poly.entity_id
_entity_poly.type
_entity_poly.pdbx_seq_one_letter_code
_entity_poly.pdbx_strand_id
1 'polypeptide(L)'
;AGDMRGVLDGEEKVVFTVKVVDGIKKDLLAYHDEIISTPDHVWLWISGQTLLGRMYVPWLLTGRFDASFFLRTLSHELEHQVEHKRGLYNREYAMQDRIEQWMERDGNNWLGCMAPLYTIFCDTYTEGVAMFAETQHRESFSIEQPRLKTMYGTLCAIARETDAGRAEKMSDKEFTPTSQDGTYYLGRLMCYTIGLARQLHNVSIRSLSPEQRWLDNRSIGAYLRENLTVSLAGLEPDVFSDTLKELQGIHHHRQFIKAYTQACDYLGLVRPIRFLDQELFDWLKRTATAARADAVKVVAERFDSAA
;
A
#
# COMPACT_ATOMS: atom_id res chain seq x y z
N ALA A 1 -18.12 -3.21 -25.65
CA ALA A 1 -17.64 -3.90 -24.44
C ALA A 1 -17.79 -5.39 -24.70
N GLY A 2 -16.67 -6.07 -24.97
CA GLY A 2 -16.65 -7.52 -25.22
C GLY A 2 -16.90 -8.30 -23.93
N ASP A 3 -17.44 -9.51 -24.08
CA ASP A 3 -17.81 -10.42 -22.99
C ASP A 3 -16.55 -10.91 -22.25
N MET A 4 -16.57 -10.80 -20.91
CA MET A 4 -15.39 -10.85 -20.02
C MET A 4 -15.18 -12.22 -19.34
N ARG A 5 -16.01 -13.22 -19.65
CA ARG A 5 -15.91 -14.56 -19.03
C ARG A 5 -14.77 -15.41 -19.60
N GLY A 6 -14.53 -15.33 -20.91
CA GLY A 6 -13.57 -16.21 -21.61
C GLY A 6 -12.11 -16.10 -21.13
N VAL A 7 -11.62 -14.91 -20.78
CA VAL A 7 -10.25 -14.76 -20.25
C VAL A 7 -10.09 -15.38 -18.87
N LEU A 8 -11.07 -15.16 -17.98
CA LEU A 8 -11.01 -15.59 -16.59
C LEU A 8 -11.24 -17.10 -16.43
N ASP A 9 -12.01 -17.69 -17.35
CA ASP A 9 -12.26 -19.12 -17.41
C ASP A 9 -11.12 -19.88 -18.16
N GLY A 10 -10.07 -19.17 -18.60
CA GLY A 10 -8.91 -19.76 -19.28
C GLY A 10 -9.14 -20.11 -20.76
N GLU A 11 -10.21 -19.59 -21.37
CA GLU A 11 -10.59 -19.83 -22.76
C GLU A 11 -9.91 -18.86 -23.74
N GLU A 12 -9.43 -17.70 -23.28
CA GLU A 12 -8.70 -16.72 -24.10
C GLU A 12 -7.19 -16.69 -23.78
N LYS A 13 -6.36 -16.63 -24.83
CA LYS A 13 -4.90 -16.55 -24.71
C LYS A 13 -4.45 -15.11 -24.44
N VAL A 14 -3.68 -14.92 -23.38
CA VAL A 14 -2.97 -13.65 -23.12
C VAL A 14 -1.54 -13.75 -23.67
N VAL A 15 -1.15 -12.79 -24.50
CA VAL A 15 0.18 -12.73 -25.11
C VAL A 15 1.07 -11.76 -24.34
N PHE A 16 2.23 -12.23 -23.88
CA PHE A 16 3.24 -11.38 -23.25
C PHE A 16 4.30 -10.97 -24.26
N THR A 17 4.55 -9.67 -24.37
CA THR A 17 5.72 -9.14 -25.08
C THR A 17 6.65 -8.49 -24.09
N VAL A 18 7.82 -9.11 -23.92
CA VAL A 18 8.89 -8.59 -23.07
C VAL A 18 9.87 -7.82 -23.94
N LYS A 19 9.98 -6.52 -23.67
CA LYS A 19 10.94 -5.63 -24.33
C LYS A 19 12.08 -5.32 -23.36
N VAL A 20 13.31 -5.64 -23.76
CA VAL A 20 14.51 -5.32 -22.97
C VAL A 20 15.00 -3.93 -23.36
N VAL A 21 15.24 -3.07 -22.36
CA VAL A 21 15.70 -1.69 -22.58
C VAL A 21 16.97 -1.35 -21.81
N ASP A 22 17.76 -0.45 -22.37
CA ASP A 22 18.99 0.09 -21.77
C ASP A 22 18.65 1.12 -20.69
N GLY A 23 18.29 0.57 -19.53
CA GLY A 23 17.95 1.34 -18.34
C GLY A 23 16.47 1.63 -18.22
N ILE A 24 15.96 1.41 -17.01
CA ILE A 24 14.71 1.99 -16.51
C ILE A 24 15.15 3.13 -15.56
N LYS A 25 14.24 4.03 -15.15
CA LYS A 25 14.44 4.84 -13.92
C LYS A 25 15.13 3.94 -12.88
N LYS A 26 16.29 4.37 -12.36
CA LYS A 26 17.08 3.59 -11.40
C LYS A 26 16.12 2.98 -10.38
N ASP A 27 16.22 1.66 -10.20
CA ASP A 27 15.48 0.84 -9.23
C ASP A 27 14.14 0.21 -9.68
N LEU A 28 13.64 0.49 -10.89
CA LEU A 28 12.51 -0.26 -11.47
C LEU A 28 12.99 -1.50 -12.25
N LEU A 29 12.39 -2.65 -11.94
CA LEU A 29 12.82 -3.99 -12.38
C LEU A 29 12.28 -4.37 -13.76
N ALA A 30 10.95 -4.33 -13.83
CA ALA A 30 10.11 -4.45 -14.99
C ALA A 30 9.00 -3.42 -14.77
N TYR A 31 8.48 -2.83 -15.84
CA TYR A 31 7.26 -2.06 -15.75
C TYR A 31 6.34 -2.44 -16.90
N HIS A 32 5.06 -2.58 -16.57
CA HIS A 32 3.99 -2.72 -17.52
C HIS A 32 3.78 -1.41 -18.31
N ASP A 33 3.83 -1.48 -19.64
CA ASP A 33 3.55 -0.34 -20.50
C ASP A 33 2.07 -0.32 -20.88
N GLU A 34 1.32 0.40 -20.06
CA GLU A 34 -0.12 0.50 -20.10
C GLU A 34 -0.67 1.19 -21.35
N ILE A 35 0.13 2.05 -21.98
CA ILE A 35 -0.29 2.83 -23.16
C ILE A 35 -0.47 1.91 -24.36
N ILE A 36 0.39 0.90 -24.49
CA ILE A 36 0.41 -0.02 -25.63
C ILE A 36 -0.14 -1.40 -25.30
N SER A 37 -0.42 -1.67 -24.03
CA SER A 37 -0.99 -2.94 -23.60
C SER A 37 -2.50 -2.96 -23.82
N THR A 38 -2.97 -4.06 -24.39
CA THR A 38 -4.39 -4.35 -24.62
C THR A 38 -4.83 -5.47 -23.69
N PRO A 39 -6.14 -5.71 -23.55
CA PRO A 39 -6.60 -6.81 -22.72
C PRO A 39 -5.96 -8.16 -23.09
N ASP A 40 -5.84 -8.47 -24.36
CA ASP A 40 -5.26 -9.72 -24.88
C ASP A 40 -3.72 -9.70 -25.00
N HIS A 41 -3.07 -8.55 -24.80
CA HIS A 41 -1.65 -8.38 -25.07
C HIS A 41 -0.95 -7.46 -24.06
N VAL A 42 -0.04 -8.02 -23.26
CA VAL A 42 0.69 -7.30 -22.20
C VAL A 42 2.10 -6.97 -22.63
N TRP A 43 2.50 -5.70 -22.53
CA TRP A 43 3.85 -5.23 -22.79
C TRP A 43 4.62 -4.97 -21.50
N LEU A 44 5.70 -5.71 -21.31
CA LEU A 44 6.58 -5.59 -20.15
C LEU A 44 7.94 -5.06 -20.59
N TRP A 45 8.37 -3.95 -19.99
CA TRP A 45 9.67 -3.35 -20.24
C TRP A 45 10.62 -3.74 -19.11
N ILE A 46 11.70 -4.45 -19.44
CA ILE A 46 12.65 -4.97 -18.44
C ILE A 46 14.02 -4.34 -18.66
N SER A 47 14.67 -3.94 -17.56
CA SER A 47 16.04 -3.43 -17.60
C SER A 47 17.00 -4.54 -18.02
N GLY A 48 17.75 -4.30 -19.10
CA GLY A 48 18.81 -5.21 -19.55
C GLY A 48 19.88 -5.45 -18.49
N GLN A 49 20.24 -4.41 -17.72
CA GLN A 49 21.19 -4.53 -16.60
C GLN A 49 20.69 -5.49 -15.52
N THR A 50 19.39 -5.44 -15.21
CA THR A 50 18.80 -6.32 -14.21
C THR A 50 18.75 -7.77 -14.71
N LEU A 51 18.34 -7.99 -15.96
CA LEU A 51 18.39 -9.32 -16.58
C LEU A 51 19.80 -9.90 -16.56
N LEU A 52 20.80 -9.07 -16.87
CA LEU A 52 22.20 -9.48 -16.79
C LEU A 52 22.60 -9.87 -15.36
N GLY A 53 22.29 -9.04 -14.36
CA GLY A 53 22.69 -9.30 -12.97
C GLY A 53 21.95 -10.44 -12.28
N ARG A 54 20.68 -10.70 -12.64
CA ARG A 54 19.81 -11.67 -11.95
C ARG A 54 19.62 -12.99 -12.72
N MET A 55 19.81 -12.97 -14.03
CA MET A 55 19.67 -14.18 -14.86
C MET A 55 21.01 -14.59 -15.47
N TYR A 56 21.64 -13.70 -16.24
CA TYR A 56 22.82 -14.09 -17.02
C TYR A 56 24.03 -14.39 -16.15
N VAL A 57 24.38 -13.50 -15.22
CA VAL A 57 25.54 -13.67 -14.34
C VAL A 57 25.38 -14.91 -13.44
N PRO A 58 24.23 -15.14 -12.75
CA PRO A 58 24.02 -16.37 -11.99
C PRO A 58 24.05 -17.63 -12.85
N TRP A 59 23.46 -17.59 -14.05
CA TRP A 59 23.47 -18.73 -14.97
C TRP A 59 24.88 -19.09 -15.44
N LEU A 60 25.69 -18.08 -15.77
CA LEU A 60 27.05 -18.27 -16.24
C LEU A 60 27.97 -18.79 -15.12
N LEU A 61 27.72 -18.38 -13.87
CA LEU A 61 28.52 -18.78 -12.70
C LEU A 61 28.07 -20.11 -12.07
N THR A 62 26.78 -20.44 -12.14
CA THR A 62 26.19 -21.56 -11.36
C THR A 62 25.39 -22.56 -12.20
N GLY A 63 25.22 -22.31 -13.50
CA GLY A 63 24.36 -23.09 -14.39
C GLY A 63 22.86 -22.95 -14.10
N ARG A 64 22.49 -22.08 -13.16
CA ARG A 64 21.11 -21.87 -12.69
C ARG A 64 20.80 -20.37 -12.68
N PHE A 65 19.59 -20.01 -13.06
CA PHE A 65 19.07 -18.66 -12.88
C PHE A 65 17.92 -18.68 -11.87
N ASP A 66 17.59 -17.52 -11.33
CA ASP A 66 16.50 -17.36 -10.37
C ASP A 66 15.14 -17.41 -11.09
N ALA A 67 14.71 -18.62 -11.45
CA ALA A 67 13.44 -18.84 -12.15
C ALA A 67 12.23 -18.45 -11.28
N SER A 68 12.33 -18.66 -9.97
CA SER A 68 11.31 -18.25 -9.00
C SER A 68 11.08 -16.75 -9.01
N PHE A 69 12.16 -15.97 -9.11
CA PHE A 69 12.10 -14.53 -9.23
C PHE A 69 11.42 -14.05 -10.53
N PHE A 70 11.75 -14.67 -11.66
CA PHE A 70 11.16 -14.33 -12.95
C PHE A 70 9.67 -14.66 -12.99
N LEU A 71 9.29 -15.85 -12.50
CA LEU A 71 7.89 -16.25 -12.37
C LEU A 71 7.13 -15.31 -11.45
N ARG A 72 7.69 -14.93 -10.30
CA ARG A 72 7.04 -13.99 -9.38
C ARG A 72 6.84 -12.61 -10.03
N THR A 73 7.81 -12.12 -10.78
CA THR A 73 7.70 -10.83 -11.49
C THR A 73 6.60 -10.91 -12.54
N LEU A 74 6.59 -11.96 -13.37
CA LEU A 74 5.53 -12.16 -14.36
C LEU A 74 4.16 -12.31 -13.72
N SER A 75 4.04 -13.05 -12.61
CA SER A 75 2.80 -13.21 -11.85
C SER A 75 2.30 -11.88 -11.30
N HIS A 76 3.18 -11.04 -10.76
CA HIS A 76 2.83 -9.71 -10.27
C HIS A 76 2.31 -8.80 -11.39
N GLU A 77 2.98 -8.76 -12.54
CA GLU A 77 2.52 -7.97 -13.69
C GLU A 77 1.24 -8.54 -14.33
N LEU A 78 1.05 -9.86 -14.27
CA LEU A 78 -0.19 -10.54 -14.63
C LEU A 78 -1.34 -10.14 -13.71
N GLU A 79 -1.10 -10.06 -12.41
CA GLU A 79 -2.06 -9.61 -11.41
C GLU A 79 -2.46 -8.16 -11.68
N HIS A 80 -1.49 -7.25 -11.87
CA HIS A 80 -1.76 -5.87 -12.28
C HIS A 80 -2.66 -5.78 -13.51
N GLN A 81 -2.44 -6.65 -14.51
CA GLN A 81 -3.28 -6.74 -15.70
C GLN A 81 -4.68 -7.29 -15.45
N VAL A 82 -4.79 -8.35 -14.65
CA VAL A 82 -6.09 -8.91 -14.23
C VAL A 82 -6.87 -7.86 -13.43
N GLU A 83 -6.21 -7.09 -12.59
CA GLU A 83 -6.78 -6.04 -11.77
C GLU A 83 -7.15 -4.79 -12.57
N HIS A 84 -6.32 -4.41 -13.55
CA HIS A 84 -6.61 -3.38 -14.55
C HIS A 84 -7.86 -3.76 -15.37
N LYS A 85 -7.95 -5.01 -15.85
CA LYS A 85 -9.15 -5.55 -16.52
C LYS A 85 -10.39 -5.62 -15.64
N ARG A 86 -10.23 -5.86 -14.35
CA ARG A 86 -11.33 -5.82 -13.35
C ARG A 86 -11.78 -4.39 -13.02
N GLY A 87 -11.09 -3.37 -13.53
CA GLY A 87 -11.38 -1.97 -13.26
C GLY A 87 -11.05 -1.55 -11.82
N LEU A 88 -10.23 -2.34 -11.11
CA LEU A 88 -9.76 -2.01 -9.75
C LEU A 88 -8.83 -0.79 -9.80
N TYR A 89 -7.91 -0.76 -10.78
CA TYR A 89 -6.94 0.33 -11.00
C TYR A 89 -7.53 1.59 -11.66
N ASN A 90 -8.72 1.54 -12.26
CA ASN A 90 -9.37 2.76 -12.79
C ASN A 90 -9.58 3.84 -11.69
N ARG A 91 -9.60 3.45 -10.41
CA ARG A 91 -9.68 4.37 -9.27
C ARG A 91 -8.33 4.90 -8.80
N GLU A 92 -7.29 4.08 -8.92
CA GLU A 92 -5.92 4.46 -8.57
C GLU A 92 -5.36 5.41 -9.63
N TYR A 93 -5.59 5.12 -10.91
CA TYR A 93 -5.32 6.02 -12.03
C TYR A 93 -6.23 7.24 -12.02
N ALA A 94 -7.54 7.15 -11.76
CA ALA A 94 -8.35 8.38 -11.66
C ALA A 94 -7.95 9.28 -10.47
N MET A 95 -7.26 8.73 -9.46
CA MET A 95 -6.77 9.46 -8.30
C MET A 95 -5.35 9.96 -8.51
N GLN A 96 -4.48 9.19 -9.17
CA GLN A 96 -3.22 9.68 -9.76
C GLN A 96 -3.50 10.75 -10.79
N ASP A 97 -4.34 10.54 -11.80
CA ASP A 97 -4.81 11.53 -12.78
C ASP A 97 -5.46 12.74 -12.12
N ARG A 98 -6.21 12.59 -11.02
CA ARG A 98 -6.73 13.76 -10.27
C ARG A 98 -5.63 14.48 -9.52
N ILE A 99 -4.69 13.76 -8.91
CA ILE A 99 -3.53 14.32 -8.24
C ILE A 99 -2.64 15.00 -9.30
N GLU A 100 -2.45 14.41 -10.48
CA GLU A 100 -1.74 14.87 -11.68
C GLU A 100 -2.44 16.06 -12.33
N GLN A 101 -3.76 16.05 -12.51
CA GLN A 101 -4.53 17.21 -12.98
C GLN A 101 -4.50 18.36 -11.97
N TRP A 102 -4.40 18.05 -10.67
CA TRP A 102 -4.14 19.06 -9.64
C TRP A 102 -2.67 19.51 -9.65
N MET A 103 -1.72 18.63 -10.00
CA MET A 103 -0.28 18.89 -10.17
C MET A 103 0.02 19.77 -11.40
N GLU A 104 -0.64 19.53 -12.53
CA GLU A 104 -0.48 20.28 -13.78
C GLU A 104 -1.01 21.71 -13.65
N ARG A 105 -2.11 21.88 -12.89
CA ARG A 105 -2.76 23.19 -12.70
C ARG A 105 -1.93 24.17 -11.89
N ASP A 106 -1.05 23.65 -11.03
CA ASP A 106 -0.18 24.41 -10.12
C ASP A 106 1.31 24.27 -10.52
N GLY A 107 1.59 23.99 -11.80
CA GLY A 107 2.80 23.40 -12.41
C GLY A 107 4.23 23.85 -12.03
N ASN A 108 4.44 24.70 -11.03
CA ASN A 108 5.74 25.02 -10.42
C ASN A 108 5.83 24.67 -8.91
N ASN A 109 4.80 24.05 -8.31
CA ASN A 109 4.57 24.06 -6.87
C ASN A 109 4.75 22.74 -6.11
N TRP A 110 5.19 21.66 -6.76
CA TRP A 110 5.35 20.36 -6.12
C TRP A 110 6.83 19.99 -5.96
N LEU A 111 7.37 20.26 -4.77
CA LEU A 111 8.68 19.79 -4.31
C LEU A 111 8.56 19.37 -2.83
N GLY A 112 9.02 18.15 -2.49
CA GLY A 112 9.20 17.67 -1.11
C GLY A 112 8.47 16.35 -0.80
N CYS A 113 8.06 16.18 0.46
CA CYS A 113 7.48 14.96 1.02
C CYS A 113 6.02 14.64 0.65
N MET A 114 5.34 15.49 -0.13
CA MET A 114 3.93 15.30 -0.45
C MET A 114 3.67 14.09 -1.36
N ALA A 115 4.54 13.85 -2.34
CA ALA A 115 4.45 12.67 -3.21
C ALA A 115 4.49 11.35 -2.41
N PRO A 116 5.55 11.06 -1.63
CA PRO A 116 5.61 9.83 -0.87
C PRO A 116 4.48 9.68 0.15
N LEU A 117 3.98 10.76 0.75
CA LEU A 117 2.81 10.68 1.63
C LEU A 117 1.55 10.18 0.93
N TYR A 118 1.25 10.72 -0.26
CA TYR A 118 0.07 10.28 -1.01
C TYR A 118 0.21 8.85 -1.52
N THR A 119 1.41 8.45 -1.97
CA THR A 119 1.71 7.05 -2.31
C THR A 119 1.41 6.14 -1.13
N ILE A 120 1.96 6.44 0.06
CA ILE A 120 1.67 5.65 1.27
C ILE A 120 0.17 5.56 1.54
N PHE A 121 -0.59 6.65 1.41
CA PHE A 121 -2.04 6.65 1.65
C PHE A 121 -2.83 5.83 0.63
N CYS A 122 -2.44 5.90 -0.65
CA CYS A 122 -3.06 5.14 -1.72
C CYS A 122 -2.75 3.66 -1.56
N ASP A 123 -1.48 3.29 -1.47
CA ASP A 123 -1.03 1.90 -1.33
C ASP A 123 -1.63 1.24 -0.08
N THR A 124 -1.66 1.95 1.05
CA THR A 124 -2.29 1.42 2.28
C THR A 124 -3.77 1.07 2.06
N TYR A 125 -4.46 1.76 1.14
CA TYR A 125 -5.83 1.44 0.76
C TYR A 125 -5.90 0.35 -0.32
N THR A 126 -5.26 0.54 -1.47
CA THR A 126 -5.36 -0.36 -2.65
C THR A 126 -4.76 -1.71 -2.34
N GLU A 127 -3.47 -1.73 -1.99
CA GLU A 127 -2.73 -2.94 -1.63
C GLU A 127 -3.25 -3.54 -0.32
N GLY A 128 -3.72 -2.69 0.61
CA GLY A 128 -4.34 -3.15 1.85
C GLY A 128 -5.58 -4.01 1.61
N VAL A 129 -6.46 -3.58 0.71
CA VAL A 129 -7.68 -4.30 0.35
C VAL A 129 -7.36 -5.57 -0.45
N ALA A 130 -6.41 -5.50 -1.39
CA ALA A 130 -5.95 -6.67 -2.15
C ALA A 130 -5.37 -7.74 -1.23
N MET A 131 -4.40 -7.38 -0.38
CA MET A 131 -3.78 -8.26 0.61
C MET A 131 -4.79 -8.80 1.62
N PHE A 132 -5.83 -8.05 1.97
CA PHE A 132 -6.90 -8.55 2.83
C PHE A 132 -7.71 -9.64 2.12
N ALA A 133 -8.10 -9.42 0.86
CA ALA A 133 -8.87 -10.36 0.06
C ALA A 133 -8.15 -11.71 -0.12
N GLU A 134 -6.84 -11.70 -0.32
CA GLU A 134 -6.01 -12.92 -0.45
C GLU A 134 -5.92 -13.74 0.85
N THR A 135 -6.22 -13.14 2.00
CA THR A 135 -6.01 -13.77 3.31
C THR A 135 -7.23 -14.44 3.89
N GLN A 136 -8.27 -14.70 3.09
CA GLN A 136 -9.51 -15.36 3.50
C GLN A 136 -9.28 -16.66 4.32
N HIS A 137 -8.21 -17.39 4.04
CA HIS A 137 -7.88 -18.65 4.70
C HIS A 137 -6.85 -18.55 5.82
N ARG A 138 -6.43 -17.35 6.22
CA ARG A 138 -5.45 -17.21 7.32
C ARG A 138 -6.11 -17.43 8.66
N GLU A 139 -5.52 -18.32 9.44
CA GLU A 139 -5.97 -18.66 10.80
C GLU A 139 -5.73 -17.52 11.81
N SER A 140 -4.83 -16.59 11.51
CA SER A 140 -4.44 -15.53 12.45
C SER A 140 -3.92 -14.24 11.81
N PHE A 141 -3.96 -13.16 12.59
CA PHE A 141 -3.36 -11.88 12.28
C PHE A 141 -2.47 -11.41 13.44
N SER A 142 -1.22 -11.02 13.13
CA SER A 142 -0.25 -10.52 14.12
C SER A 142 -0.18 -8.99 14.12
N ILE A 143 -0.33 -8.39 15.30
CA ILE A 143 -0.19 -6.96 15.57
C ILE A 143 1.09 -6.74 16.35
N GLU A 144 2.04 -5.99 15.78
CA GLU A 144 3.35 -5.70 16.38
C GLU A 144 3.48 -4.20 16.66
N GLN A 145 3.18 -3.80 17.90
CA GLN A 145 3.21 -2.40 18.31
C GLN A 145 4.57 -1.71 18.11
N PRO A 146 5.73 -2.34 18.39
CA PRO A 146 7.03 -1.72 18.17
C PRO A 146 7.23 -1.31 16.70
N ARG A 147 6.79 -2.16 15.76
CA ARG A 147 6.84 -1.88 14.34
C ARG A 147 5.97 -0.70 13.96
N LEU A 148 4.70 -0.72 14.39
CA LEU A 148 3.76 0.37 14.13
C LEU A 148 4.27 1.71 14.67
N LYS A 149 4.98 1.69 15.80
CA LYS A 149 5.63 2.88 16.37
C LYS A 149 6.77 3.40 15.47
N THR A 150 7.61 2.52 14.93
CA THR A 150 8.68 2.90 13.99
C THR A 150 8.08 3.50 12.72
N MET A 151 7.13 2.80 12.10
CA MET A 151 6.45 3.27 10.89
C MET A 151 5.76 4.62 11.10
N TYR A 152 5.11 4.81 12.27
CA TYR A 152 4.46 6.07 12.61
C TYR A 152 5.49 7.20 12.75
N GLY A 153 6.62 6.92 13.39
CA GLY A 153 7.74 7.85 13.49
C GLY A 153 8.25 8.26 12.12
N THR A 154 8.46 7.30 11.21
CA THR A 154 8.90 7.56 9.84
C THR A 154 7.87 8.35 9.05
N LEU A 155 6.57 8.02 9.14
CA LEU A 155 5.50 8.77 8.47
C LEU A 155 5.48 10.25 8.91
N CYS A 156 5.60 10.50 10.21
CA CYS A 156 5.67 11.84 10.76
C CYS A 156 6.96 12.58 10.39
N ALA A 157 8.06 11.85 10.14
CA ALA A 157 9.32 12.43 9.69
C ALA A 157 9.25 12.81 8.22
N ILE A 158 8.70 11.93 7.37
CA ILE A 158 8.41 12.21 5.96
C ILE A 158 7.62 13.52 5.86
N ALA A 159 6.51 13.67 6.57
CA ALA A 159 5.67 14.87 6.49
C ALA A 159 6.35 16.19 6.88
N ARG A 160 7.51 16.15 7.54
CA ARG A 160 8.30 17.33 7.91
C ARG A 160 9.53 17.52 7.02
N GLU A 161 9.84 16.54 6.16
CA GLU A 161 11.01 16.60 5.30
C GLU A 161 10.74 17.50 4.10
N THR A 162 11.66 18.42 3.87
CA THR A 162 11.61 19.39 2.77
C THR A 162 12.34 18.88 1.53
N ASP A 163 13.33 17.99 1.71
CA ASP A 163 14.09 17.38 0.62
C ASP A 163 13.34 16.16 0.06
N ALA A 164 12.94 16.24 -1.22
CA ALA A 164 12.16 15.20 -1.87
C ALA A 164 12.87 13.84 -1.90
N GLY A 165 14.17 13.80 -2.21
CA GLY A 165 14.93 12.55 -2.31
C GLY A 165 15.16 11.87 -0.96
N ARG A 166 15.28 12.65 0.13
CA ARG A 166 15.29 12.10 1.49
C ARG A 166 13.94 11.57 1.90
N ALA A 167 12.86 12.30 1.61
CA ALA A 167 11.50 11.85 1.90
C ALA A 167 11.18 10.54 1.18
N GLU A 168 11.57 10.42 -0.09
CA GLU A 168 11.45 9.20 -0.90
C GLU A 168 12.26 8.05 -0.29
N LYS A 169 13.55 8.25 0.04
CA LYS A 169 14.37 7.23 0.72
C LYS A 169 13.79 6.77 2.07
N MET A 170 13.20 7.68 2.84
CA MET A 170 12.53 7.33 4.10
C MET A 170 11.27 6.50 3.84
N SER A 171 10.51 6.86 2.80
CA SER A 171 9.36 6.10 2.32
C SER A 171 9.78 4.69 1.91
N ASP A 172 10.71 4.56 0.98
CA ASP A 172 11.16 3.26 0.45
C ASP A 172 11.71 2.36 1.56
N LYS A 173 12.43 2.92 2.52
CA LYS A 173 13.00 2.12 3.61
C LYS A 173 11.94 1.44 4.47
N GLU A 174 10.84 2.12 4.77
CA GLU A 174 9.87 1.69 5.80
C GLU A 174 8.52 1.25 5.22
N PHE A 175 8.16 1.77 4.05
CA PHE A 175 6.86 1.57 3.42
C PHE A 175 6.93 0.70 2.16
N THR A 176 8.10 0.11 1.85
CA THR A 176 8.20 -0.87 0.75
C THR A 176 7.16 -1.98 0.95
N PRO A 177 6.32 -2.25 -0.08
CA PRO A 177 5.26 -3.25 -0.01
C PRO A 177 5.84 -4.66 0.15
N THR A 178 5.70 -5.25 1.35
CA THR A 178 6.02 -6.66 1.56
C THR A 178 4.92 -7.32 2.41
N SER A 179 4.65 -8.60 2.21
CA SER A 179 3.53 -9.29 2.90
C SER A 179 3.57 -9.23 4.44
N GLN A 180 4.75 -8.93 4.99
CA GLN A 180 4.96 -8.75 6.42
C GLN A 180 5.27 -7.30 6.83
N ASP A 181 5.54 -6.36 5.91
CA ASP A 181 5.95 -4.98 6.23
C ASP A 181 5.23 -3.91 5.40
N GLY A 182 5.53 -2.65 5.68
CA GLY A 182 5.21 -1.53 4.81
C GLY A 182 3.71 -1.34 4.60
N THR A 183 3.35 -0.83 3.43
CA THR A 183 1.97 -0.52 3.06
C THR A 183 1.06 -1.74 3.07
N TYR A 184 1.57 -2.92 2.72
CA TYR A 184 0.82 -4.18 2.73
C TYR A 184 0.41 -4.60 4.14
N TYR A 185 1.37 -4.57 5.07
CA TYR A 185 1.09 -4.87 6.48
C TYR A 185 0.10 -3.88 7.09
N LEU A 186 0.32 -2.58 6.88
CA LEU A 186 -0.53 -1.51 7.40
C LEU A 186 -1.94 -1.55 6.83
N GLY A 187 -2.05 -1.70 5.51
CA GLY A 187 -3.33 -1.77 4.84
C GLY A 187 -4.14 -2.98 5.29
N ARG A 188 -3.48 -4.15 5.42
CA ARG A 188 -4.11 -5.36 5.96
C ARG A 188 -4.53 -5.19 7.41
N LEU A 189 -3.72 -4.52 8.25
CA LEU A 189 -4.08 -4.19 9.64
C LEU A 189 -5.34 -3.32 9.69
N MET A 190 -5.42 -2.30 8.84
CA MET A 190 -6.57 -1.40 8.79
C MET A 190 -7.84 -2.14 8.36
N CYS A 191 -7.76 -2.96 7.31
CA CYS A 191 -8.87 -3.80 6.86
C CYS A 191 -9.32 -4.80 7.93
N TYR A 192 -8.36 -5.48 8.56
CA TYR A 192 -8.63 -6.42 9.65
C TYR A 192 -9.28 -5.71 10.84
N THR A 193 -8.86 -4.49 11.18
CA THR A 193 -9.47 -3.71 12.27
C THR A 193 -10.92 -3.35 11.98
N ILE A 194 -11.26 -3.01 10.73
CA ILE A 194 -12.64 -2.75 10.31
C ILE A 194 -13.50 -4.02 10.48
N GLY A 195 -13.01 -5.17 10.01
CA GLY A 195 -13.71 -6.44 10.18
C GLY A 195 -13.82 -6.89 11.63
N LEU A 196 -12.77 -6.65 12.43
CA LEU A 196 -12.75 -6.95 13.86
C LEU A 196 -13.82 -6.15 14.61
N ALA A 197 -14.00 -4.88 14.29
CA ALA A 197 -15.07 -4.05 14.86
C ALA A 197 -16.46 -4.63 14.58
N ARG A 198 -16.67 -5.18 13.38
CA ARG A 198 -17.93 -5.85 13.01
C ARG A 198 -18.13 -7.16 13.77
N GLN A 199 -17.11 -8.01 13.85
CA GLN A 199 -17.19 -9.27 14.61
C GLN A 199 -17.52 -8.99 16.08
N LEU A 200 -16.79 -8.03 16.68
CA LEU A 200 -16.95 -7.63 18.08
C LEU A 200 -18.22 -6.81 18.36
N HIS A 201 -19.05 -6.55 17.35
CA HIS A 201 -20.40 -6.06 17.57
C HIS A 201 -21.29 -7.11 18.25
N ASN A 202 -21.09 -8.38 17.94
CA ASN A 202 -22.00 -9.46 18.36
C ASN A 202 -21.29 -10.66 19.00
N VAL A 203 -19.99 -10.85 18.74
CA VAL A 203 -19.23 -12.07 19.11
C VAL A 203 -17.89 -11.67 19.70
N SER A 204 -17.20 -12.60 20.38
CA SER A 204 -15.82 -12.43 20.81
C SER A 204 -14.82 -12.84 19.72
N ILE A 205 -13.54 -12.50 19.92
CA ILE A 205 -12.43 -13.03 19.14
C ILE A 205 -11.44 -13.73 20.07
N ARG A 206 -10.81 -14.79 19.59
CA ARG A 206 -9.76 -15.48 20.35
C ARG A 206 -8.42 -14.81 20.11
N SER A 207 -7.76 -14.38 21.17
CA SER A 207 -6.31 -14.19 21.15
C SER A 207 -5.64 -15.55 21.07
N LEU A 208 -4.62 -15.67 20.23
CA LEU A 208 -3.77 -16.85 20.08
C LEU A 208 -2.42 -16.67 20.79
N SER A 209 -2.01 -15.42 21.01
CA SER A 209 -0.80 -15.07 21.75
C SER A 209 -0.91 -13.64 22.28
N PRO A 210 -0.43 -13.33 23.50
CA PRO A 210 0.26 -14.26 24.41
C PRO A 210 -0.64 -15.16 25.27
N GLU A 211 -1.87 -14.73 25.58
CA GLU A 211 -2.66 -15.31 26.69
C GLU A 211 -3.74 -16.32 26.28
N GLN A 212 -3.93 -16.56 24.98
CA GLN A 212 -4.89 -17.54 24.45
C GLN A 212 -6.35 -17.41 24.96
N ARG A 213 -6.84 -16.19 25.18
CA ARG A 213 -8.17 -15.92 25.76
C ARG A 213 -9.17 -15.32 24.76
N TRP A 214 -10.46 -15.45 25.05
CA TRP A 214 -11.51 -14.75 24.32
C TRP A 214 -11.60 -13.29 24.74
N LEU A 215 -11.74 -12.40 23.77
CA LEU A 215 -11.78 -10.95 23.92
C LEU A 215 -13.08 -10.44 23.30
N ASP A 216 -13.75 -9.52 23.99
CA ASP A 216 -14.93 -8.81 23.50
C ASP A 216 -14.57 -7.35 23.15
N ASN A 217 -15.55 -6.58 22.69
CA ASN A 217 -15.37 -5.16 22.36
C ASN A 217 -14.90 -4.30 23.55
N ARG A 218 -15.21 -4.67 24.80
CA ARG A 218 -14.84 -3.91 26.00
C ARG A 218 -13.39 -4.17 26.41
N SER A 219 -12.87 -5.36 26.12
CA SER A 219 -11.56 -5.80 26.59
C SER A 219 -10.46 -5.68 25.54
N ILE A 220 -10.79 -5.73 24.24
CA ILE A 220 -9.81 -5.77 23.14
C ILE A 220 -8.85 -4.57 23.16
N GLY A 221 -9.34 -3.34 23.35
CA GLY A 221 -8.49 -2.15 23.36
C GLY A 221 -7.56 -2.06 24.57
N ALA A 222 -7.97 -2.57 25.74
CA ALA A 222 -7.08 -2.70 26.90
C ALA A 222 -6.02 -3.78 26.65
N TYR A 223 -6.46 -4.94 26.17
CA TYR A 223 -5.58 -6.07 25.89
C TYR A 223 -4.48 -5.73 24.87
N LEU A 224 -4.86 -5.07 23.78
CA LEU A 224 -3.92 -4.67 22.74
C LEU A 224 -2.96 -3.57 23.23
N ARG A 225 -3.29 -2.78 24.26
CA ARG A 225 -2.36 -1.81 24.85
C ARG A 225 -1.33 -2.47 25.76
N GLU A 226 -1.76 -3.47 26.52
CA GLU A 226 -0.91 -4.18 27.50
C GLU A 226 0.16 -5.05 26.82
N ASN A 227 -0.09 -5.51 25.60
CA ASN A 227 0.74 -6.51 24.92
C ASN A 227 1.43 -5.93 23.68
N LEU A 228 2.77 -5.95 23.66
CA LEU A 228 3.57 -5.40 22.56
C LEU A 228 3.35 -6.14 21.23
N THR A 229 3.19 -7.46 21.30
CA THR A 229 2.91 -8.31 20.14
C THR A 229 1.71 -9.19 20.47
N VAL A 230 0.70 -9.16 19.62
CA VAL A 230 -0.54 -9.92 19.78
C VAL A 230 -0.84 -10.67 18.51
N SER A 231 -1.20 -11.95 18.64
CA SER A 231 -1.81 -12.72 17.54
C SER A 231 -3.27 -12.93 17.85
N LEU A 232 -4.16 -12.51 16.95
CA LEU A 232 -5.60 -12.73 17.04
C LEU A 232 -6.00 -13.78 16.00
N ALA A 233 -7.06 -14.52 16.26
CA ALA A 233 -7.66 -15.42 15.29
C ALA A 233 -8.11 -14.67 14.02
N GLY A 234 -8.22 -15.40 12.91
CA GLY A 234 -8.88 -14.90 11.70
C GLY A 234 -10.31 -14.44 11.98
N LEU A 235 -10.84 -13.59 11.11
CA LEU A 235 -12.24 -13.19 11.18
C LEU A 235 -13.12 -14.40 10.81
N GLU A 236 -14.32 -14.46 11.39
CA GLU A 236 -15.31 -15.45 10.98
C GLU A 236 -15.63 -15.29 9.48
N PRO A 237 -15.84 -16.37 8.70
CA PRO A 237 -15.98 -16.31 7.24
C PRO A 237 -17.04 -15.34 6.73
N ASP A 238 -18.18 -15.26 7.41
CA ASP A 238 -19.27 -14.35 7.06
C ASP A 238 -18.88 -12.89 7.32
N VAL A 239 -18.21 -12.63 8.46
CA VAL A 239 -17.71 -11.29 8.79
C VAL A 239 -16.63 -10.86 7.81
N PHE A 240 -15.72 -11.76 7.44
CA PHE A 240 -14.70 -11.50 6.43
C PHE A 240 -15.34 -11.11 5.10
N SER A 241 -16.31 -11.90 4.62
CA SER A 241 -16.99 -11.68 3.33
C SER A 241 -17.74 -10.35 3.30
N ASP A 242 -18.47 -10.03 4.37
CA ASP A 242 -19.18 -8.76 4.51
C ASP A 242 -18.22 -7.57 4.58
N THR A 243 -17.11 -7.73 5.30
CA THR A 243 -16.06 -6.70 5.40
C THR A 243 -15.44 -6.46 4.04
N LEU A 244 -15.07 -7.51 3.32
CA LEU A 244 -14.50 -7.39 1.98
C LEU A 244 -15.45 -6.68 1.02
N LYS A 245 -16.74 -7.03 1.05
CA LYS A 245 -17.77 -6.37 0.24
C LYS A 245 -17.89 -4.88 0.56
N GLU A 246 -17.85 -4.49 1.84
CA GLU A 246 -17.82 -3.08 2.23
C GLU A 246 -16.57 -2.38 1.71
N LEU A 247 -15.40 -2.98 1.91
CA LEU A 247 -14.11 -2.43 1.48
C LEU A 247 -14.05 -2.22 -0.04
N GLN A 248 -14.56 -3.16 -0.83
CA GLN A 248 -14.69 -3.03 -2.29
C GLN A 248 -15.68 -1.92 -2.70
N GLY A 249 -16.66 -1.65 -1.85
CA GLY A 249 -17.61 -0.54 -1.97
C GLY A 249 -17.03 0.82 -1.58
N ILE A 250 -15.87 0.88 -0.94
CA ILE A 250 -15.14 2.14 -0.70
C ILE A 250 -14.43 2.54 -1.98
N HIS A 251 -14.51 3.82 -2.36
CA HIS A 251 -13.99 4.30 -3.65
C HIS A 251 -12.86 5.32 -3.49
N HIS A 252 -12.46 5.63 -2.25
CA HIS A 252 -11.50 6.69 -1.96
C HIS A 252 -10.76 6.44 -0.63
N HIS A 253 -9.43 6.64 -0.59
CA HIS A 253 -8.60 6.42 0.61
C HIS A 253 -9.10 7.18 1.85
N ARG A 254 -9.61 8.42 1.70
CA ARG A 254 -10.28 9.16 2.80
C ARG A 254 -11.49 8.44 3.40
N GLN A 255 -12.31 7.79 2.59
CA GLN A 255 -13.45 7.01 3.09
C GLN A 255 -12.96 5.77 3.83
N PHE A 256 -11.89 5.13 3.32
CA PHE A 256 -11.22 4.02 4.00
C PHE A 256 -10.65 4.43 5.36
N ILE A 257 -9.91 5.55 5.43
CA ILE A 257 -9.40 6.13 6.68
C ILE A 257 -10.55 6.46 7.65
N LYS A 258 -11.69 6.95 7.15
CA LYS A 258 -12.86 7.23 7.98
C LYS A 258 -13.47 5.95 8.56
N ALA A 259 -13.67 4.91 7.74
CA ALA A 259 -14.16 3.61 8.19
C ALA A 259 -13.23 3.00 9.24
N TYR A 260 -11.92 3.07 8.99
CA TYR A 260 -10.90 2.66 9.94
C TYR A 260 -10.95 3.46 11.26
N THR A 261 -11.10 4.78 11.17
CA THR A 261 -11.22 5.66 12.36
C THR A 261 -12.42 5.25 13.22
N GLN A 262 -13.57 5.01 12.59
CA GLN A 262 -14.77 4.55 13.28
C GLN A 262 -14.59 3.18 13.95
N ALA A 263 -13.91 2.25 13.27
CA ALA A 263 -13.56 0.95 13.83
C ALA A 263 -12.64 1.09 15.05
N CYS A 264 -11.61 1.94 14.97
CA CYS A 264 -10.74 2.23 16.11
C CYS A 264 -11.49 2.85 17.28
N ASP A 265 -12.39 3.82 17.03
CA ASP A 265 -13.21 4.45 18.07
C ASP A 265 -14.10 3.43 18.76
N TYR A 266 -14.76 2.55 17.99
CA TYR A 266 -15.61 1.48 18.51
C TYR A 266 -14.84 0.48 19.39
N LEU A 267 -13.64 0.09 18.94
CA LEU A 267 -12.77 -0.87 19.63
C LEU A 267 -11.95 -0.25 20.78
N GLY A 268 -12.04 1.06 20.99
CA GLY A 268 -11.24 1.79 21.98
C GLY A 268 -9.73 1.75 21.68
N LEU A 269 -9.35 1.69 20.40
CA LEU A 269 -7.97 1.62 19.96
C LEU A 269 -7.31 2.99 19.95
N VAL A 270 -6.08 3.01 20.44
CA VAL A 270 -5.22 4.20 20.49
C VAL A 270 -3.90 3.92 19.77
N ARG A 271 -3.05 4.94 19.69
CA ARG A 271 -1.69 4.81 19.17
C ARG A 271 -0.89 3.77 19.98
N PRO A 272 -0.01 2.98 19.34
CA PRO A 272 0.37 3.02 17.91
C PRO A 272 -0.55 2.22 16.98
N ILE A 273 -1.51 1.46 17.52
CA ILE A 273 -2.37 0.56 16.74
C ILE A 273 -3.32 1.34 15.84
N ARG A 274 -3.94 2.40 16.36
CA ARG A 274 -4.64 3.42 15.56
C ARG A 274 -3.63 4.18 14.68
N PHE A 275 -3.14 3.56 13.60
CA PHE A 275 -2.00 4.05 12.82
C PHE A 275 -2.28 5.23 11.90
N LEU A 276 -3.42 5.27 11.20
CA LEU A 276 -3.74 6.37 10.28
C LEU A 276 -5.22 6.74 10.40
N ASP A 277 -5.53 7.56 11.42
CA ASP A 277 -6.85 8.15 11.60
C ASP A 277 -6.99 9.47 10.82
N GLN A 278 -8.22 9.97 10.76
CA GLN A 278 -8.54 11.21 10.05
C GLN A 278 -7.78 12.42 10.60
N GLU A 279 -7.61 12.52 11.92
CA GLU A 279 -6.87 13.62 12.57
C GLU A 279 -5.41 13.65 12.12
N LEU A 280 -4.72 12.49 12.15
CA LEU A 280 -3.35 12.38 11.69
C LEU A 280 -3.25 12.66 10.20
N PHE A 281 -4.15 12.13 9.38
CA PHE A 281 -4.15 12.39 7.95
C PHE A 281 -4.21 13.91 7.64
N ASP A 282 -5.11 14.63 8.31
CA ASP A 282 -5.24 16.09 8.17
C ASP A 282 -4.02 16.84 8.74
N TRP A 283 -3.41 16.33 9.81
CA TRP A 283 -2.17 16.88 10.36
C TRP A 283 -0.97 16.68 9.41
N LEU A 284 -0.79 15.48 8.85
CA LEU A 284 0.30 15.17 7.91
C LEU A 284 0.20 16.07 6.68
N LYS A 285 -1.00 16.20 6.10
CA LYS A 285 -1.25 17.07 4.93
C LYS A 285 -0.93 18.53 5.23
N ARG A 286 -1.41 19.05 6.37
CA ARG A 286 -1.12 20.45 6.78
C ARG A 286 0.36 20.68 7.01
N THR A 287 1.03 19.76 7.68
CA THR A 287 2.46 19.87 8.01
C THR A 287 3.32 19.86 6.76
N ALA A 288 3.07 18.93 5.83
CA ALA A 288 3.79 18.88 4.56
C ALA A 288 3.56 20.14 3.70
N THR A 289 2.36 20.73 3.79
CA THR A 289 2.06 22.01 3.12
C THR A 289 2.77 23.19 3.78
N ALA A 290 2.86 23.23 5.11
CA ALA A 290 3.51 24.31 5.85
C ALA A 290 5.05 24.27 5.72
N ALA A 291 5.66 23.09 5.81
CA ALA A 291 7.10 22.90 5.61
C ALA A 291 7.58 23.45 4.24
N ARG A 292 6.72 23.38 3.23
CA ARG A 292 6.95 24.01 1.92
C ARG A 292 6.98 25.53 2.00
N ALA A 293 6.03 26.15 2.70
CA ALA A 293 5.95 27.62 2.78
C ALA A 293 7.24 28.21 3.38
N ASP A 294 7.77 27.56 4.41
CA ASP A 294 9.04 27.97 5.03
C ASP A 294 10.24 27.76 4.09
N ALA A 295 10.29 26.63 3.37
CA ALA A 295 11.37 26.35 2.42
C ALA A 295 11.41 27.35 1.25
N VAL A 296 10.25 27.71 0.69
CA VAL A 296 10.14 28.70 -0.39
C VAL A 296 10.59 30.08 0.09
N LYS A 297 10.24 30.47 1.32
CA LYS A 297 10.64 31.74 1.92
C LYS A 297 12.17 31.84 2.08
N VAL A 298 12.81 30.78 2.57
CA VAL A 298 14.28 30.72 2.72
C VAL A 298 14.99 30.82 1.36
N VAL A 299 14.43 30.22 0.32
CA VAL A 299 14.98 30.32 -1.04
C VAL A 299 14.83 31.75 -1.58
N ALA A 300 13.64 32.36 -1.45
CA ALA A 300 13.41 33.74 -1.88
C ALA A 300 14.35 34.74 -1.18
N GLU A 301 14.50 34.63 0.15
CA GLU A 301 15.41 35.49 0.93
C GLU A 301 16.89 35.34 0.49
N ARG A 302 17.31 34.14 0.09
CA ARG A 302 18.66 33.90 -0.44
C ARG A 302 18.87 34.52 -1.81
N PHE A 303 17.88 34.46 -2.68
CA PHE A 303 17.96 35.08 -4.01
C PHE A 303 17.93 36.61 -3.94
N ASP A 304 17.13 37.20 -3.05
CA ASP A 304 17.07 38.66 -2.84
C ASP A 304 18.33 39.20 -2.17
N SER A 305 19.04 38.40 -1.37
CA SER A 305 20.32 38.80 -0.75
C SER A 305 21.54 38.72 -1.68
N ALA A 306 21.38 38.10 -2.85
CA ALA A 306 22.43 37.91 -3.86
C ALA A 306 22.30 38.85 -5.07
N ALA A 307 21.26 39.69 -5.11
CA ALA A 307 21.02 40.75 -6.10
C ALA A 307 21.41 42.12 -5.53
#